data_AF-A0A3L7BYV3-F1
#
_entry.id   AF-A0A3L7BYV3-F1
#
_cell.length_a   1.000
_cell.length_b   1.000
_cell.length_c   1.000
_cell.angle_alpha   90.00
_cell.angle_beta   90.00
_cell.angle_gamma   90.00
#
_symmetry.space_group_name_H-M   'P 1'
#
loop_
_entity.id
_entity.type
_entity.pdbx_description
1 polymer ?
#
loop_
_entity_poly.entity_id
_entity_poly.type
_entity_poly.pdbx_seq_one_letter_code
_entity_poly.pdbx_strand_id
1 'polypeptide(L)'
;NYYLERGFNMDDSRNNGEFSTQEIRAYLPLTLGNHSVTPYTRIGLDRWSNWDWQDDMEREGHDFNRVGLFYGYDFQNGLSVSLEYAFEWQDHDEGDSDKFHYAGVGVNYSF
;
A
#
# COMPACT_ATOMS: atom_id res chain seq x y z
N ASN A 1 -2.43 9.22 8.55
CA ASN A 1 -1.02 9.34 8.11
C ASN A 1 -0.99 9.78 6.66
N TYR A 2 -0.22 10.81 6.34
CA TYR A 2 0.09 11.14 4.95
C TYR A 2 1.29 10.29 4.49
N TYR A 3 1.17 9.69 3.32
CA TYR A 3 2.21 8.88 2.69
C TYR A 3 2.62 9.54 1.38
N LEU A 4 3.93 9.64 1.17
CA LEU A 4 4.54 10.10 -0.07
C LEU A 4 5.67 9.13 -0.41
N GLU A 5 5.63 8.63 -1.63
CA GLU A 5 6.72 7.89 -2.26
C GLU A 5 7.10 8.60 -3.55
N ARG A 6 8.39 8.84 -3.76
CA ARG A 6 8.89 9.50 -4.96
C ARG A 6 10.21 8.89 -5.39
N GLY A 7 10.29 8.51 -6.65
CA GLY A 7 11.52 8.15 -7.34
C GLY A 7 11.90 9.24 -8.32
N PHE A 8 13.16 9.68 -8.28
CA PHE A 8 13.72 10.65 -9.22
C PHE A 8 15.20 10.32 -9.47
N ASN A 9 15.72 10.68 -10.64
CA ASN A 9 17.12 10.50 -10.96
C ASN A 9 17.94 11.69 -10.43
N MET A 10 19.08 11.40 -9.80
CA MET A 10 20.05 12.46 -9.42
C MET A 10 21.05 12.77 -10.53
N ASP A 11 21.20 11.86 -11.49
CA ASP A 11 22.07 12.02 -12.65
C ASP A 11 21.26 12.64 -13.79
N ASP A 12 21.64 13.85 -14.21
CA ASP A 12 20.97 14.61 -15.27
C ASP A 12 20.90 13.86 -16.62
N SER A 13 21.73 12.82 -16.80
CA SER A 13 21.72 11.98 -18.00
C SER A 13 20.64 10.88 -17.97
N ARG A 14 19.88 10.76 -16.87
CA ARG A 14 18.82 9.75 -16.70
C ARG A 14 17.47 10.41 -16.44
N ASN A 15 16.45 9.91 -17.12
CA ASN A 15 15.06 10.41 -17.03
C ASN A 15 14.03 9.27 -16.93
N ASN A 16 14.46 8.04 -16.62
CA ASN A 16 13.60 6.86 -16.61
C ASN A 16 13.15 6.47 -15.20
N GLY A 17 11.98 5.84 -15.12
CA GLY A 17 11.46 5.23 -13.88
C GLY A 17 11.18 6.25 -12.77
N GLU A 18 10.91 7.51 -13.13
CA GLU A 18 10.52 8.53 -12.17
C GLU A 18 9.05 8.38 -11.82
N PHE A 19 8.70 8.61 -10.57
CA PHE A 19 7.31 8.44 -10.13
C PHE A 19 7.04 9.22 -8.87
N SER A 20 5.76 9.47 -8.61
CA SER A 20 5.27 9.99 -7.33
C SER A 20 3.96 9.32 -6.99
N THR A 21 3.81 8.87 -5.74
CA THR A 21 2.57 8.36 -5.17
C THR A 21 2.27 9.07 -3.87
N GLN A 22 1.04 9.57 -3.73
CA GLN A 22 0.55 10.25 -2.53
C GLN A 22 -0.73 9.57 -2.04
N GLU A 23 -0.79 9.29 -0.74
CA GLU A 23 -1.94 8.61 -0.13
C GLU A 23 -2.25 9.16 1.27
N ILE A 24 -3.53 9.13 1.64
CA ILE A 24 -3.94 9.18 3.04
C ILE A 24 -4.14 7.74 3.53
N ARG A 25 -3.44 7.38 4.60
CA ARG A 25 -3.55 6.08 5.27
C ARG A 25 -4.16 6.24 6.65
N ALA A 26 -5.27 5.55 6.90
CA ALA A 26 -5.95 5.55 8.18
C ALA A 26 -5.96 4.13 8.76
N TYR A 27 -5.72 4.03 10.07
CA TYR A 27 -5.62 2.78 10.81
C TYR A 27 -6.41 2.90 12.10
N LEU A 28 -7.10 1.83 12.49
CA LEU A 28 -7.75 1.74 13.80
C LEU A 28 -7.18 0.52 14.55
N PRO A 29 -6.07 0.68 15.29
CA PRO A 29 -5.48 -0.43 16.03
C PRO A 29 -6.31 -0.74 17.28
N LEU A 30 -6.66 -2.01 17.45
CA LEU A 30 -7.38 -2.56 18.59
C LEU A 30 -6.54 -3.63 19.27
N THR A 31 -6.39 -3.51 20.59
CA THR A 31 -5.74 -4.53 21.43
C THR A 31 -6.80 -5.22 22.28
N LEU A 32 -6.97 -6.52 22.07
CA LEU A 32 -7.98 -7.34 22.75
C LEU A 32 -7.27 -8.50 23.44
N GLY A 33 -6.67 -8.23 24.59
CA GLY A 33 -5.78 -9.19 25.26
C GLY A 33 -4.60 -9.55 24.36
N ASN A 34 -4.48 -10.82 24.02
CA ASN A 34 -3.41 -11.34 23.15
C ASN A 34 -3.65 -11.11 21.66
N HIS A 35 -4.81 -10.53 21.29
CA HIS A 35 -5.18 -10.27 19.91
C HIS A 35 -4.88 -8.82 19.54
N SER A 36 -4.29 -8.63 18.37
CA SER A 36 -4.13 -7.33 17.73
C SER A 36 -4.97 -7.30 16.47
N VAL A 37 -5.88 -6.33 16.33
CA VAL A 37 -6.74 -6.20 15.15
C VAL A 37 -6.61 -4.78 14.63
N THR A 38 -6.20 -4.61 13.38
CA THR A 38 -6.02 -3.28 12.77
C THR A 38 -6.66 -3.25 11.39
N PRO A 39 -7.97 -2.92 11.30
CA PRO A 39 -8.53 -2.48 10.03
C PRO A 39 -7.86 -1.18 9.58
N TYR A 40 -7.67 -1.05 8.27
CA TYR A 40 -7.05 0.11 7.67
C TYR A 40 -7.62 0.41 6.28
N THR A 41 -7.44 1.66 5.86
CA THR A 41 -7.72 2.09 4.49
C THR A 41 -6.61 2.98 3.96
N ARG A 42 -6.39 2.93 2.65
CA ARG A 42 -5.53 3.85 1.89
C ARG A 42 -6.37 4.49 0.82
N ILE A 43 -6.34 5.81 0.78
CA ILE A 43 -7.05 6.63 -0.19
C ILE A 43 -5.98 7.32 -1.03
N GLY A 44 -5.96 7.03 -2.33
CA GLY A 44 -5.11 7.73 -3.29
C GLY A 44 -5.43 9.22 -3.32
N LEU A 45 -4.39 10.05 -3.32
CA LEU A 45 -4.52 11.49 -3.51
C LEU A 45 -4.07 11.90 -4.91
N ASP A 46 -2.89 11.40 -5.30
CA ASP A 46 -2.26 11.72 -6.59
C ASP A 46 -1.19 10.67 -6.88
N ARG A 47 -1.12 10.22 -8.14
CA ARG A 47 -0.09 9.31 -8.63
C ARG A 47 0.27 9.64 -10.07
N TRP A 48 1.57 9.61 -10.35
CA TRP A 48 2.08 9.64 -11.71
C TRP A 48 3.35 8.80 -11.79
N SER A 49 3.59 8.24 -12.97
CA SER A 49 4.81 7.53 -13.28
C SER A 49 5.28 7.92 -14.68
N ASN A 50 6.59 7.99 -14.86
CA ASN A 50 7.23 8.10 -16.15
C ASN A 50 8.04 6.83 -16.38
N TRP A 51 7.43 5.90 -17.11
CA TRP A 51 8.00 4.57 -17.31
C TRP A 51 8.96 4.52 -18.51
N ASP A 52 8.77 5.38 -19.51
CA ASP A 52 9.55 5.34 -20.75
C ASP A 52 10.46 6.57 -20.90
N TRP A 53 11.71 6.34 -21.29
CA TRP A 53 12.73 7.36 -21.62
C TRP A 53 12.30 8.36 -22.73
N GLN A 54 11.20 8.10 -23.44
CA GLN A 54 10.70 8.88 -24.59
C GLN A 54 9.25 9.38 -24.49
N ASP A 55 8.40 8.84 -23.61
CA ASP A 55 6.99 9.23 -23.55
C ASP A 55 6.71 10.28 -22.47
N ASP A 56 5.69 11.10 -22.70
CA ASP A 56 5.27 12.20 -21.83
C ASP A 56 4.88 11.68 -20.43
N MET A 57 4.97 12.56 -19.42
CA MET A 57 4.47 12.26 -18.06
C MET A 57 2.98 11.91 -18.11
N GLU A 58 2.64 10.63 -18.15
CA GLU A 58 1.25 10.20 -18.03
C GLU A 58 0.86 10.26 -16.55
N ARG A 59 -0.06 11.17 -16.23
CA ARG A 59 -0.78 11.07 -14.96
C ARG A 59 -1.55 9.75 -15.04
N GLU A 60 -1.24 8.82 -14.15
CA GLU A 60 -2.07 7.63 -13.96
C GLU A 60 -3.46 8.15 -13.57
N GLY A 61 -4.41 8.18 -14.53
CA GLY A 61 -5.79 8.63 -14.37
C GLY A 61 -6.61 7.64 -13.55
N HIS A 62 -6.05 7.25 -12.42
CA HIS A 62 -6.45 6.07 -11.66
C HIS A 62 -6.50 6.44 -10.18
N ASP A 63 -7.69 6.40 -9.61
CA ASP A 63 -7.85 6.48 -8.17
C ASP A 63 -7.70 5.07 -7.59
N PHE A 64 -6.63 4.87 -6.82
CA PHE A 64 -6.37 3.63 -6.11
C PHE A 64 -6.88 3.75 -4.68
N ASN A 65 -7.83 2.89 -4.32
CA ASN A 65 -8.32 2.81 -2.95
C ASN A 65 -8.15 1.38 -2.44
N ARG A 66 -7.66 1.24 -1.21
CA ARG A 66 -7.41 -0.05 -0.58
C ARG A 66 -8.04 -0.11 0.79
N VAL A 67 -8.74 -1.20 1.08
CA VAL A 67 -9.16 -1.55 2.43
C VAL A 67 -8.48 -2.84 2.84
N GLY A 68 -7.97 -2.88 4.07
CA GLY A 68 -7.31 -4.06 4.59
C GLY A 68 -7.57 -4.30 6.07
N LEU A 69 -7.21 -5.50 6.50
CA LEU A 69 -7.29 -5.95 7.88
C LEU A 69 -6.01 -6.70 8.21
N PHE A 70 -5.32 -6.20 9.23
CA PHE A 70 -4.25 -6.92 9.90
C PHE A 70 -4.79 -7.56 11.17
N TYR A 71 -4.43 -8.82 11.40
CA TYR A 71 -4.71 -9.58 12.61
C TYR A 71 -3.42 -10.18 13.16
N GLY A 72 -3.20 -10.06 14.45
CA GLY A 72 -2.06 -10.64 15.16
C GLY A 72 -2.53 -11.40 16.40
N TYR A 73 -1.81 -12.47 16.74
CA TYR A 73 -2.01 -13.23 17.97
C TYR A 73 -0.68 -13.54 18.64
N ASP A 74 -0.58 -13.21 19.93
CA ASP A 74 0.59 -13.46 20.76
C ASP A 74 0.33 -14.64 21.72
N PHE A 75 1.19 -15.66 21.65
CA PHE A 75 1.09 -16.85 22.49
C PHE A 75 1.66 -16.67 23.90
N GLN A 76 2.23 -15.50 24.23
CA GLN A 76 2.82 -15.15 25.54
C GLN A 76 4.01 -16.03 25.95
N ASN A 77 4.62 -16.72 25.00
CA ASN A 77 5.77 -17.59 25.18
C ASN A 77 6.93 -17.21 24.24
N GLY A 78 6.90 -15.98 23.72
CA GLY A 78 7.83 -15.50 22.70
C GLY A 78 7.37 -15.75 21.27
N LEU A 79 6.39 -16.62 21.02
CA LEU A 79 5.82 -16.85 19.69
C LEU A 79 4.65 -15.90 19.41
N SER A 80 4.60 -15.33 18.21
CA SER A 80 3.41 -14.63 17.69
C SER A 80 3.17 -14.93 16.22
N VAL A 81 1.92 -14.83 15.78
CA VAL A 81 1.51 -15.00 14.38
C VAL A 81 0.73 -13.79 13.90
N SER A 82 0.80 -13.52 12.60
CA SER A 82 0.03 -12.47 11.95
C SER A 82 -0.63 -12.97 10.67
N LEU A 83 -1.82 -12.45 10.40
CA LEU A 83 -2.58 -12.64 9.16
C LEU A 83 -2.92 -11.26 8.62
N GLU A 84 -2.80 -11.08 7.31
CA GLU A 84 -3.20 -9.85 6.65
C GLU A 84 -4.01 -10.18 5.40
N TYR A 85 -5.06 -9.41 5.18
CA TYR A 85 -5.79 -9.39 3.93
C TYR A 85 -6.12 -7.95 3.53
N ALA A 86 -5.92 -7.61 2.26
CA ALA A 86 -6.34 -6.33 1.71
C ALA A 86 -6.90 -6.49 0.31
N PHE A 87 -7.85 -5.62 0.00
CA PHE A 87 -8.49 -5.49 -1.30
C PHE A 87 -8.28 -4.07 -1.80
N GLU A 88 -7.79 -3.96 -3.03
CA GLU A 88 -7.59 -2.70 -3.71
C GLU A 88 -8.37 -2.71 -5.02
N TRP A 89 -8.99 -1.58 -5.33
CA TRP A 89 -9.66 -1.37 -6.60
C TRP A 89 -9.13 -0.09 -7.23
N GLN A 90 -9.07 -0.13 -8.55
CA GLN A 90 -8.60 0.95 -9.39
C GLN A 90 -9.74 1.33 -10.32
N ASP A 91 -10.21 2.56 -10.19
CA ASP A 91 -11.21 3.12 -11.09
C ASP A 91 -10.47 3.80 -12.25
N HIS A 92 -10.63 3.30 -13.48
CA HIS A 92 -10.04 3.91 -14.67
C HIS A 92 -11.05 4.89 -15.28
N ASP A 93 -10.57 6.05 -15.71
CA ASP A 93 -11.39 7.03 -16.44
C ASP A 93 -12.00 6.44 -17.74
N GLU A 94 -11.41 5.35 -18.27
CA GLU A 94 -11.85 4.65 -19.49
C GLU A 94 -12.94 3.57 -19.25
N GLY A 95 -13.37 3.38 -18.01
CA GLY A 95 -14.54 2.55 -17.66
C GLY A 95 -14.24 1.08 -17.35
N ASP A 96 -12.99 0.64 -17.43
CA ASP A 96 -12.53 -0.64 -16.86
C ASP A 96 -12.11 -0.47 -15.40
N SER A 97 -12.16 -1.57 -14.64
CA SER A 97 -11.76 -1.55 -13.22
C SER A 97 -10.94 -2.80 -12.89
N ASP A 98 -9.71 -2.56 -12.47
CA ASP A 98 -8.84 -3.61 -11.97
C ASP A 98 -8.98 -3.77 -10.46
N LYS A 99 -8.85 -5.02 -10.01
CA LYS A 99 -9.00 -5.39 -8.60
C LYS A 99 -7.84 -6.25 -8.17
N PHE A 100 -7.22 -5.88 -7.06
CA PHE A 100 -6.05 -6.55 -6.51
C PHE A 100 -6.35 -7.09 -5.11
N HIS A 101 -5.91 -8.32 -4.87
CA HIS A 101 -6.04 -9.01 -3.59
C HIS A 101 -4.66 -9.26 -3.01
N TYR A 102 -4.46 -8.87 -1.76
CA TYR A 102 -3.22 -9.07 -1.03
C TYR A 102 -3.52 -9.92 0.20
N ALA A 103 -2.79 -11.01 0.37
CA ALA A 103 -2.90 -11.88 1.53
C ALA A 103 -1.50 -12.22 2.06
N GLY A 104 -1.35 -12.23 3.38
CA GLY A 104 -0.08 -12.50 4.05
C GLY A 104 -0.25 -13.31 5.33
N VAL A 105 0.71 -14.19 5.59
CA VAL A 105 0.82 -14.94 6.85
C VAL A 105 2.24 -14.75 7.37
N GLY A 106 2.37 -14.36 8.63
CA GLY A 106 3.64 -14.13 9.30
C GLY A 106 3.75 -14.90 10.61
N VAL A 107 4.97 -15.27 10.96
CA VAL A 107 5.31 -15.94 12.23
C VAL A 107 6.56 -15.25 12.78
N ASN A 108 6.57 -14.96 14.08
CA ASN A 108 7.70 -14.37 14.78
C ASN A 108 7.98 -15.13 16.06
N TYR A 109 9.26 -15.26 16.40
CA TYR A 109 9.73 -15.79 17.67
C TYR A 109 10.72 -14.81 18.30
N SER A 110 10.46 -14.42 19.54
CA SER A 110 11.24 -13.46 20.34
C SER A 110 11.78 -14.16 21.60
N PHE A 111 13.06 -13.98 21.92
CA PHE A 111 13.81 -14.66 22.98
C PHE A 111 14.51 -13.69 23.93
#